data_AF-A0ABD1BFX7-F1
#
_entry.id   AF-A0ABD1BFX7-F1
#
_cell.length_a   1.000
_cell.length_b   1.000
_cell.length_c   1.000
_cell.angle_alpha   90.00
_cell.angle_beta   90.00
_cell.angle_gamma   90.00
#
_symmetry.space_group_name_H-M   'P 1'
#
loop_
_entity.id
_entity.type
_entity.pdbx_description
1 polymer ?
#
loop_
_entity_poly.entity_id
_entity_poly.type
_entity_poly.pdbx_seq_one_letter_code
_entity_poly.pdbx_strand_id
1 'polypeptide(L)' 'MFPVILGGDRKVELAKDDIEGIQDLYGGNPNGDGGLKRSRQRETNGGDEICRWRGLLLSLSLIATYIFFICF' A
#
# COMPACT_ATOMS: atom_id res chain seq x y z
N MET A 1 10.90 -12.41 17.69
CA MET A 1 12.05 -11.79 18.40
C MET A 1 13.00 -12.85 18.96
N PHE A 2 14.28 -12.79 18.62
CA PHE A 2 15.28 -13.79 19.02
C PHE A 2 16.12 -13.30 20.21
N PRO A 3 16.31 -14.11 21.28
CA PRO A 3 16.91 -13.65 22.53
C PRO A 3 18.45 -13.57 22.52
N VAL A 4 19.11 -13.99 21.44
CA VAL A 4 20.57 -13.97 21.33
C VAL A 4 21.00 -12.81 20.45
N ILE A 5 21.80 -11.91 21.01
CA ILE A 5 22.40 -10.80 20.28
C ILE A 5 23.69 -11.32 19.62
N LEU A 6 23.63 -11.55 18.31
CA LEU A 6 24.83 -11.75 17.51
C LEU A 6 25.45 -10.38 17.27
N GLY A 7 26.68 -10.16 17.76
CA GLY A 7 27.36 -8.88 17.60
C GLY A 7 27.55 -8.52 16.12
N GLY A 8 27.25 -7.27 15.76
CA GLY A 8 27.51 -6.71 14.44
C GLY A 8 27.17 -5.23 14.32
N ASP A 9 28.04 -4.46 13.67
CA ASP A 9 27.89 -3.01 13.43
C ASP A 9 27.07 -2.68 12.17
N ARG A 10 26.30 -3.65 11.66
CA ARG A 10 25.58 -3.54 10.39
C ARG A 10 24.11 -3.21 10.62
N LYS A 11 23.49 -2.62 9.60
CA LYS A 11 22.05 -2.33 9.56
C LYS A 11 21.25 -3.57 10.00
N VAL A 12 20.46 -3.38 11.06
CA VAL A 12 19.54 -4.39 11.57
C VAL A 12 18.25 -4.31 10.75
N GLU A 13 17.83 -5.45 10.23
CA GLU A 13 16.56 -5.59 9.52
C GLU A 13 15.57 -6.33 10.44
N LEU A 14 14.30 -5.90 10.39
CA LEU A 14 13.25 -6.55 11.17
C LEU A 14 12.95 -7.92 10.58
N ALA A 15 12.93 -8.93 11.44
CA ALA A 15 12.51 -10.26 11.04
C ALA A 15 11.00 -10.28 10.76
N LYS A 16 10.56 -11.24 9.95
CA LYS A 16 9.16 -11.33 9.52
C LYS A 16 8.20 -11.51 10.70
N ASP A 17 8.57 -12.31 11.70
CA ASP A 17 7.78 -12.54 12.91
C ASP A 17 7.63 -11.25 13.74
N ASP A 18 8.68 -10.44 13.82
CA ASP A 18 8.66 -9.15 14.51
C ASP A 18 7.75 -8.15 13.79
N ILE A 19 7.78 -8.12 12.46
CA ILE A 19 6.91 -7.27 11.64
C ILE A 19 5.44 -7.69 11.80
N GLU A 20 5.14 -8.99 11.70
CA GLU A 20 3.77 -9.49 11.85
C GLU A 20 3.23 -9.23 13.25
N GLY A 21 4.02 -9.51 14.29
CA GLY A 21 3.61 -9.30 15.67
C GLY A 21 3.25 -7.85 15.99
N ILE A 22 4.06 -6.89 15.52
CA ILE A 22 3.77 -5.47 15.78
C ILE A 22 2.61 -4.96 14.92
N GLN A 23 2.48 -5.43 13.67
CA GLN A 23 1.37 -5.05 12.79
C GLN A 23 0.04 -5.64 13.24
N ASP A 24 0.02 -6.78 13.90
CA ASP A 24 -1.21 -7.34 14.49
C ASP A 24 -1.73 -6.49 15.66
N LEU A 25 -0.83 -5.84 16.40
CA LEU A 25 -1.18 -4.99 17.55
C LEU A 25 -1.56 -3.56 17.13
N TYR A 26 -0.80 -2.97 16.20
CA TYR A 26 -0.90 -1.54 15.88
C TYR A 26 -1.31 -1.25 14.43
N GLY A 27 -1.44 -2.29 13.61
CA GLY A 27 -1.71 -2.15 12.17
C GLY A 27 -0.43 -1.96 11.34
N GLY A 28 -0.59 -2.09 10.02
CA GLY A 28 0.48 -1.83 9.06
C GLY A 28 0.74 -0.34 8.86
N ASN A 29 1.98 0.00 8.44
CA ASN A 29 2.33 1.36 8.05
C ASN A 29 1.48 1.82 6.85
N PRO A 30 0.65 2.88 6.97
CA PRO A 30 -0.20 3.36 5.88
C PRO A 30 0.59 3.94 4.70
N ASN A 31 1.86 4.28 4.91
CA ASN A 31 2.75 4.86 3.91
C ASN A 31 3.82 3.86 3.42
N GLY A 32 3.69 2.58 3.75
CA GLY A 32 4.67 1.55 3.40
C GLY A 32 4.31 0.80 2.13
N ASP A 33 5.24 0.73 1.18
CA ASP A 33 5.06 0.07 -0.12
C ASP A 33 5.12 -1.48 -0.05
N GLY A 34 5.18 -2.06 1.15
CA GLY A 34 5.66 -3.43 1.38
C GLY A 34 4.89 -4.25 2.41
N GLY A 35 3.56 -4.17 2.42
CA GLY A 35 2.73 -5.06 3.25
C GLY A 35 1.39 -5.31 2.60
N LEU A 36 1.17 -6.53 2.11
CA LEU A 36 -0.14 -6.99 1.66
C LEU A 36 -1.17 -6.60 2.70
N LYS A 37 -2.15 -5.79 2.29
CA LYS A 37 -3.25 -5.31 3.11
C LYS A 37 -3.95 -6.49 3.79
N ARG A 38 -3.57 -6.81 5.03
CA ARG A 38 -4.54 -7.30 6.00
C ARG A 38 -5.15 -6.07 6.66
N SER A 39 -5.89 -5.32 5.83
CA SER A 39 -6.88 -4.39 6.31
C SER A 39 -7.82 -5.22 7.19
N ARG A 40 -7.62 -5.14 8.51
CA ARG A 40 -8.72 -5.39 9.43
C ARG A 40 -9.77 -4.40 8.98
N GLN A 41 -10.80 -4.90 8.31
CA GLN A 41 -11.96 -4.17 7.83
C GLN A 41 -12.56 -3.43 9.03
N ARG A 42 -12.06 -2.22 9.30
CA ARG A 42 -12.68 -1.25 10.16
C ARG A 42 -13.39 -0.31 9.22
N GLU A 43 -14.70 -0.49 9.17
CA GLU A 43 -15.64 0.35 8.46
C GLU A 43 -15.36 1.83 8.77
N THR A 44 -14.85 2.57 7.79
CA THR A 44 -14.87 4.03 7.78
C THR A 44 -15.03 4.49 6.34
N ASN A 45 -16.26 4.92 6.00
CA ASN A 45 -16.76 5.34 4.69
C ASN A 45 -16.12 6.63 4.16
N GLY A 46 -14.81 6.67 3.88
CA GLY A 46 -14.17 7.93 3.45
C GLY A 46 -13.06 7.86 2.40
N GLY A 47 -12.63 6.68 1.97
CA GLY A 47 -11.47 6.55 1.07
C GLY A 47 -11.78 6.11 -0.37
N ASP A 48 -12.98 5.58 -0.63
CA ASP A 48 -13.30 4.92 -1.90
C ASP A 48 -13.68 5.88 -3.03
N GLU A 49 -14.26 7.04 -2.71
CA GLU A 49 -14.71 8.00 -3.72
C GLU A 49 -13.50 8.58 -4.50
N ILE A 50 -12.49 9.11 -3.83
CA ILE A 50 -11.35 9.81 -4.47
C ILE A 50 -10.57 8.87 -5.42
N CYS A 51 -10.36 7.62 -5.03
CA CYS A 51 -9.69 6.62 -5.87
C CYS A 51 -10.55 6.21 -7.07
N ARG A 52 -11.87 6.09 -6.90
CA ARG A 52 -12.79 5.69 -7.98
C ARG A 52 -12.90 6.75 -9.07
N TRP A 53 -12.97 8.03 -8.70
CA TRP A 53 -13.04 9.14 -9.68
C TRP A 53 -11.74 9.33 -10.45
N ARG A 54 -10.57 9.16 -9.81
CA ARG A 54 -9.27 9.30 -10.49
C ARG A 54 -9.07 8.26 -11.60
N GLY A 55 -9.51 7.02 -11.39
CA GLY A 55 -9.46 5.97 -12.42
C GLY A 55 -10.35 6.28 -13.62
N LEU A 56 -11.55 6.83 -13.38
CA LEU A 56 -12.49 7.23 -14.44
C LEU A 56 -11.97 8.42 -15.27
N LEU A 57 -11.34 9.41 -14.63
CA LEU A 57 -10.79 10.56 -15.34
C LEU A 57 -9.60 10.19 -16.24
N LEU A 58 -8.71 9.31 -15.77
CA LEU A 58 -7.57 8.84 -16.56
C LEU A 58 -8.02 7.98 -17.75
N SER A 59 -9.01 7.12 -17.55
CA SER A 59 -9.57 6.28 -18.63
C SER A 59 -10.29 7.12 -19.69
N LEU A 60 -11.15 8.07 -19.29
CA LEU A 60 -11.81 8.98 -20.23
C LEU A 60 -10.81 9.84 -21.00
N SER A 61 -9.75 10.30 -20.34
CA SER A 61 -8.69 11.07 -21.00
C SER A 61 -7.94 10.26 -22.06
N LEU A 62 -7.56 9.02 -21.75
CA LEU A 62 -6.91 8.12 -22.71
C LEU A 62 -7.82 7.76 -23.90
N ILE A 63 -9.11 7.58 -23.65
CA ILE A 63 -10.09 7.29 -24.71
C ILE A 63 -10.25 8.51 -25.63
N ALA A 64 -10.34 9.71 -25.07
CA ALA A 64 -10.50 10.95 -25.85
C ALA A 64 -9.29 11.22 -26.76
N THR A 65 -8.05 11.03 -26.26
CA THR A 65 -6.85 11.20 -27.07
C THR A 65 -6.74 10.16 -28.18
N TYR A 66 -7.13 8.91 -27.90
CA TYR A 66 -7.17 7.85 -28.90
C TYR A 66 -8.16 8.16 -30.04
N ILE A 67 -9.36 8.64 -29.72
CA ILE A 67 -10.37 9.03 -30.72
C ILE A 67 -9.86 10.20 -31.58
N PHE A 68 -9.27 11.23 -30.95
CA PHE A 68 -8.72 12.38 -31.68
C PHE A 68 -7.66 11.96 -32.71
N PHE A 69 -6.79 11.01 -32.35
CA PHE A 69 -5.73 10.51 -33.23
C PHE A 69 -6.25 9.62 -34.38
N ILE A 70 -7.44 9.04 -34.24
CA ILE A 70 -8.05 8.23 -35.31
C ILE A 70 -8.86 9.11 -36.28
N CYS A 71 -9.46 10.19 -35.78
CA CYS A 71 -10.34 11.05 -36.56
C CYS A 71 -9.61 12.14 -37.37
N PHE A 72 -8.32 12.36 -37.13
CA PHE A 72 -7.48 13.34 -37.83
C PHE A 72 -6.26 12.66 -38.43
#